data_AF-A0A349JDY7-F1
#
_entry.id   AF-A0A349JDY7-F1
#
_cell.length_a   1.000
_cell.length_b   1.000
_cell.length_c   1.000
_cell.angle_alpha   90.00
_cell.angle_beta   90.00
_cell.angle_gamma   90.00
#
_symmetry.space_group_name_H-M   'P 1'
#
loop_
_entity.id
_entity.type
_entity.pdbx_description
1 polymer ?
#
loop_
_entity_poly.entity_id
_entity_poly.type
_entity_poly.pdbx_seq_one_letter_code
_entity_poly.pdbx_strand_id
1 'polypeptide(L)'
;MRHLRLSIALLALALPLAAAEMAVAPEPTDMVTAQAQQPGRFVGRVLMLSKKAKTISIEVGKGAKAEAFTFRHIDPLPGIEHANAELFAILITEIRDGEQIVIEAKPKLAAIPDGVRDLDTAAVAGLLAERKPGLMLIDSRPRSRWLQSHLPGSVSLPEDALKEKGAANALPADKTSTLIFYCGGYTCGLSTSSAKLAKEAGYTDVAVYQAGEPAWIKAGRATYADTSFITGGNVILIDLRDPAVSAKEAIANAISIPMAGLQQAAEEDLPQRAPLVLYGDDEAQAIAARAVLLKEEFKKVSLVEGGLAHWKAGGGKTVTGPLSTTVAWKRIPVPGEVSLADFQKALAGPQDGIVVVDVRGPAELAEGKVPGALNIPLDQLLRRIGEVPAGKKLYVFCNSGS
;
A
#
# COMPACT_ATOMS: atom_id res chain seq x y z
N MET A 1 43.94 51.46 59.33
CA MET A 1 43.11 52.65 59.63
C MET A 1 41.78 52.50 58.91
N ARG A 2 40.67 52.63 59.67
CA ARG A 2 39.30 53.09 59.29
C ARG A 2 38.73 52.56 57.96
N HIS A 3 37.82 51.58 58.01
CA HIS A 3 36.35 51.74 58.11
C HIS A 3 35.73 52.64 57.03
N LEU A 4 34.94 52.05 56.12
CA LEU A 4 33.61 52.55 55.80
C LEU A 4 32.72 51.39 55.30
N ARG A 5 31.76 51.00 56.14
CA ARG A 5 30.63 50.13 55.79
C ARG A 5 29.49 51.05 55.35
N LEU A 6 28.93 50.84 54.16
CA LEU A 6 27.71 51.50 53.73
C LEU A 6 26.52 50.57 54.05
N SER A 7 25.69 51.00 54.98
CA SER A 7 24.43 50.35 55.35
C SER A 7 23.32 50.84 54.42
N ILE A 8 22.57 49.93 53.81
CA ILE A 8 21.25 50.21 53.25
C ILE A 8 20.27 49.24 53.91
N ALA A 9 19.37 49.82 54.71
CA ALA A 9 18.28 49.13 55.38
C ALA A 9 17.20 48.76 54.36
N LEU A 10 16.84 47.49 54.30
CA LEU A 10 15.71 46.99 53.51
C LEU A 10 14.49 46.91 54.41
N LEU A 11 13.49 47.75 54.13
CA LEU A 11 12.18 47.76 54.76
C LEU A 11 11.38 46.56 54.22
N ALA A 12 11.07 45.59 55.07
CA ALA A 12 10.23 44.45 54.72
C ALA A 12 8.74 44.83 54.81
N LEU A 13 8.09 45.02 53.66
CA LEU A 13 6.64 45.00 53.55
C LEU A 13 6.20 43.55 53.25
N ALA A 14 5.48 42.93 54.18
CA ALA A 14 4.85 41.63 53.96
C ALA A 14 3.49 41.83 53.25
N LEU A 15 3.35 41.26 52.06
CA LEU A 15 2.07 41.03 51.37
C LEU A 15 1.88 39.51 51.22
N PRO A 16 0.68 38.95 51.49
CA PRO A 16 0.46 37.52 51.33
C PRO A 16 0.29 37.20 49.85
N LEU A 17 1.19 36.38 49.30
CA LEU A 17 1.05 35.83 47.96
C LEU A 17 0.14 34.60 48.04
N ALA A 18 -1.09 34.74 47.54
CA ALA A 18 -1.97 33.61 47.30
C ALA A 18 -1.30 32.66 46.29
N ALA A 19 -1.29 31.36 46.61
CA ALA A 19 -0.80 30.32 45.73
C ALA A 19 -1.72 30.24 44.50
N ALA A 20 -1.25 30.78 43.37
CA ALA A 20 -1.80 30.46 42.07
C ALA A 20 -1.21 29.12 41.63
N GLU A 21 -2.07 28.10 41.57
CA GLU A 21 -1.77 26.79 41.02
C GLU A 21 -1.46 26.97 39.52
N MET A 22 -0.18 26.87 39.14
CA MET A 22 0.24 26.92 37.74
C MET A 22 -0.17 25.62 37.06
N ALA A 23 -1.20 25.68 36.21
CA ALA A 23 -1.52 24.62 35.28
C ALA A 23 -0.29 24.34 34.40
N VAL A 24 0.27 23.14 34.55
CA VAL A 24 1.36 22.62 33.71
C VAL A 24 0.81 22.45 32.30
N ALA A 25 1.47 23.06 31.32
CA ALA A 25 1.13 22.87 29.91
C ALA A 25 1.36 21.39 29.52
N PRO A 26 0.43 20.74 28.80
CA PRO A 26 0.57 19.33 28.45
C PRO A 26 1.76 19.09 27.52
N GLU A 27 2.44 17.95 27.69
CA GLU A 27 3.56 17.56 26.84
C GLU A 27 3.11 17.29 25.39
N PRO A 28 4.00 17.40 24.37
CA PRO A 28 3.66 17.16 22.96
C PRO A 28 3.03 15.78 22.67
N THR A 29 3.23 14.82 23.58
CA THR A 29 2.71 13.45 23.52
C THR A 29 1.20 13.39 23.85
N ASP A 30 0.72 14.26 24.75
CA ASP A 30 -0.69 14.30 25.16
C ASP A 30 -1.62 14.83 24.05
N MET A 31 -1.07 15.67 23.16
CA MET A 31 -1.80 16.22 22.02
C MET A 31 -2.19 15.14 20.99
N VAL A 32 -1.42 14.05 20.89
CA VAL A 32 -1.68 12.96 19.93
C VAL A 32 -2.85 12.08 20.40
N THR A 33 -2.99 11.86 21.72
CA THR A 33 -4.16 11.17 22.31
C THR A 33 -5.41 12.06 22.29
N ALA A 34 -5.28 13.36 22.53
CA ALA A 34 -6.40 14.30 22.50
C ALA A 34 -7.02 14.49 21.09
N GLN A 35 -6.24 14.36 20.02
CA GLN A 35 -6.76 14.40 18.64
C GLN A 35 -7.48 13.10 18.21
N ALA A 36 -7.29 11.99 18.92
CA ALA A 36 -7.84 10.68 18.56
C ALA A 36 -9.28 10.42 19.07
N GLN A 37 -9.78 11.28 19.97
CA GLN A 37 -11.07 11.13 20.66
C GLN A 37 -11.83 12.48 20.74
N GLN A 38 -11.98 13.17 19.61
CA GLN A 38 -13.00 14.23 19.60
C GLN A 38 -14.38 13.58 19.66
N PRO A 39 -15.36 14.16 20.38
CA PRO A 39 -16.73 13.62 20.43
C PRO A 39 -17.25 13.35 19.02
N GLY A 40 -17.64 12.11 18.74
CA GLY A 40 -18.13 11.73 17.42
C GLY A 40 -17.05 11.36 16.39
N ARG A 41 -15.76 11.30 16.73
CA ARG A 41 -14.67 10.98 15.77
C ARG A 41 -13.63 10.04 16.36
N PHE A 42 -13.43 8.88 15.73
CA PHE A 42 -12.38 7.92 16.06
C PHE A 42 -11.39 7.77 14.91
N VAL A 43 -10.10 7.73 15.22
CA VAL A 43 -9.05 7.53 14.22
C VAL A 43 -8.19 6.34 14.61
N GLY A 44 -8.16 5.31 13.78
CA GLY A 44 -7.52 4.05 14.14
C GLY A 44 -7.40 3.07 12.99
N ARG A 45 -6.75 1.93 13.26
CA ARG A 45 -6.62 0.82 12.31
C ARG A 45 -7.89 -0.01 12.34
N VAL A 46 -8.54 -0.19 11.20
CA VAL A 46 -9.73 -1.02 11.11
C VAL A 46 -9.30 -2.49 11.26
N LEU A 47 -9.86 -3.14 12.26
CA LEU A 47 -9.63 -4.54 12.56
C LEU A 47 -10.58 -5.42 11.75
N MET A 48 -11.84 -5.01 11.64
CA MET A 48 -12.88 -5.81 10.99
C MET A 48 -14.05 -4.94 10.52
N LEU A 49 -14.64 -5.32 9.39
CA LEU A 49 -15.94 -4.85 8.93
C LEU A 49 -16.84 -6.07 8.69
N SER A 50 -17.94 -6.17 9.44
CA SER A 50 -18.97 -7.20 9.22
C SER A 50 -20.19 -6.59 8.56
N LYS A 51 -20.35 -6.80 7.26
CA LYS A 51 -21.55 -6.36 6.51
C LYS A 51 -22.83 -7.03 7.02
N LYS A 52 -22.72 -8.30 7.46
CA LYS A 52 -23.86 -9.07 7.99
C LYS A 52 -24.31 -8.56 9.36
N ALA A 53 -23.36 -8.29 10.26
CA ALA A 53 -23.66 -7.81 11.62
C ALA A 53 -23.84 -6.28 11.70
N LYS A 54 -23.51 -5.57 10.62
CA LYS A 54 -23.48 -4.10 10.54
C LYS A 54 -22.57 -3.49 11.60
N THR A 55 -21.38 -4.05 11.76
CA THR A 55 -20.39 -3.61 12.76
C THR A 55 -19.03 -3.32 12.15
N ILE A 56 -18.35 -2.30 12.68
CA ILE A 56 -16.95 -1.99 12.41
C ILE A 56 -16.18 -2.06 13.71
N SER A 57 -15.07 -2.79 13.69
CA SER A 57 -14.10 -2.85 14.78
C SER A 57 -12.85 -2.06 14.39
N ILE A 58 -12.38 -1.18 15.27
CA ILE A 58 -11.24 -0.30 15.05
C ILE A 58 -10.33 -0.29 16.28
N GLU A 59 -9.03 -0.30 16.06
CA GLU A 59 -7.99 -0.13 17.07
C GLU A 59 -7.53 1.33 17.08
N VAL A 60 -7.75 2.02 18.18
CA VAL A 60 -7.43 3.44 18.36
C VAL A 60 -6.26 3.57 19.33
N GLY A 61 -5.27 4.40 18.99
CA GLY A 61 -4.05 4.57 19.76
C GLY A 61 -2.82 3.94 19.10
N LYS A 62 -1.73 3.79 19.86
CA LYS A 62 -0.47 3.20 19.39
C LYS A 62 0.14 2.27 20.44
N GLY A 63 0.58 1.09 20.02
CA GLY A 63 1.31 0.15 20.88
C GLY A 63 0.49 -0.32 22.08
N ALA A 64 1.11 -0.39 23.27
CA ALA A 64 0.47 -0.91 24.48
C ALA A 64 -0.74 -0.10 24.99
N LYS A 65 -0.97 1.11 24.46
CA LYS A 65 -2.12 1.96 24.76
C LYS A 65 -3.20 1.90 23.67
N ALA A 66 -3.09 0.97 22.72
CA ALA A 66 -4.08 0.79 21.69
C ALA A 66 -5.30 0.04 22.27
N GLU A 67 -6.49 0.56 22.02
CA GLU A 67 -7.75 -0.02 22.47
C GLU A 67 -8.63 -0.37 21.26
N ALA A 68 -9.27 -1.54 21.33
CA ALA A 68 -10.19 -2.00 20.31
C ALA A 68 -11.61 -1.56 20.65
N PHE A 69 -12.26 -0.87 19.71
CA PHE A 69 -13.65 -0.45 19.79
C PHE A 69 -14.45 -1.16 18.71
N THR A 70 -15.66 -1.60 19.04
CA THR A 70 -16.62 -2.13 18.07
C THR A 70 -17.86 -1.24 18.08
N PHE A 71 -18.22 -0.73 16.92
CA PHE A 71 -19.38 0.11 16.72
C PHE A 71 -20.37 -0.56 15.77
N ARG A 72 -21.66 -0.38 16.01
CA ARG A 72 -22.67 -0.57 14.97
C ARG A 72 -22.55 0.57 13.94
N HIS A 73 -22.94 0.33 12.70
CA HIS A 73 -22.94 1.35 11.65
C HIS A 73 -24.29 1.41 10.93
N ILE A 74 -24.59 2.57 10.35
CA ILE A 74 -25.77 2.73 9.48
C ILE A 74 -25.62 1.94 8.18
N ASP A 75 -26.72 1.63 7.51
CA ASP A 75 -26.71 0.88 6.25
C ASP A 75 -27.67 1.54 5.25
N PRO A 76 -27.18 2.06 4.11
CA PRO A 76 -25.79 2.03 3.65
C PRO A 76 -24.88 2.95 4.48
N LEU A 77 -23.62 2.54 4.71
CA LEU A 77 -22.60 3.38 5.34
C LEU A 77 -21.81 4.15 4.26
N PRO A 78 -21.87 5.48 4.24
CA PRO A 78 -20.99 6.30 3.43
C PRO A 78 -19.50 6.02 3.70
N GLY A 79 -18.73 5.77 2.64
CA GLY A 79 -17.29 5.52 2.71
C GLY A 79 -16.88 4.17 3.32
N ILE A 80 -17.80 3.19 3.36
CA ILE A 80 -17.57 1.83 3.87
C ILE A 80 -16.35 1.15 3.23
N GLU A 81 -15.98 1.49 2.00
CA GLU A 81 -14.78 0.99 1.31
C GLU A 81 -13.46 1.38 2.00
N HIS A 82 -13.49 2.44 2.82
CA HIS A 82 -12.34 2.88 3.62
C HIS A 82 -12.26 2.17 4.98
N ALA A 83 -13.30 1.40 5.32
CA ALA A 83 -13.35 0.58 6.52
C ALA A 83 -13.01 -0.90 6.23
N ASN A 84 -12.01 -1.17 5.41
CA ASN A 84 -11.49 -2.53 5.25
C ASN A 84 -10.46 -2.85 6.35
N ALA A 85 -10.30 -4.14 6.67
CA ALA A 85 -9.28 -4.57 7.61
C ALA A 85 -7.89 -4.10 7.15
N GLU A 86 -7.05 -3.70 8.11
CA GLU A 86 -5.66 -3.23 7.95
C GLU A 86 -5.46 -1.77 7.48
N LEU A 87 -6.49 -1.06 7.00
CA LEU A 87 -6.36 0.38 6.73
C LEU A 87 -6.59 1.22 7.98
N PHE A 88 -5.92 2.38 8.03
CA PHE A 88 -6.30 3.43 8.95
C PHE A 88 -7.51 4.19 8.42
N ALA A 89 -8.57 4.25 9.23
CA ALA A 89 -9.77 5.00 8.94
C ALA A 89 -10.05 6.05 10.02
N ILE A 90 -10.86 7.02 9.63
CA ILE A 90 -11.52 7.98 10.50
C ILE A 90 -13.00 7.57 10.49
N LEU A 91 -13.53 7.12 11.63
CA LEU A 91 -14.94 6.85 11.80
C LEU A 91 -15.62 8.06 12.40
N ILE A 92 -16.63 8.57 11.72
CA ILE A 92 -17.54 9.59 12.24
C ILE A 92 -18.72 8.86 12.87
N THR A 93 -19.06 9.23 14.10
CA THR A 93 -20.08 8.58 14.91
C THR A 93 -21.08 9.59 15.46
N GLU A 94 -22.31 9.15 15.63
CA GLU A 94 -23.38 9.87 16.31
C GLU A 94 -23.96 9.01 17.42
N ILE A 95 -24.46 9.63 18.49
CA ILE A 95 -25.23 8.92 19.50
C ILE A 95 -26.66 8.78 19.00
N ARG A 96 -27.16 7.55 18.88
CA ARG A 96 -28.55 7.22 18.56
C ARG A 96 -29.04 6.21 19.59
N ASP A 97 -30.17 6.52 20.23
CA ASP A 97 -30.77 5.69 21.29
C ASP A 97 -29.77 5.30 22.41
N GLY A 98 -28.87 6.22 22.75
CA GLY A 98 -27.85 6.01 23.79
C GLY A 98 -26.63 5.19 23.33
N GLU A 99 -26.55 4.79 22.07
CA GLU A 99 -25.41 4.06 21.51
C GLU A 99 -24.66 4.89 20.46
N GLN A 100 -23.34 4.74 20.43
CA GLN A 100 -22.49 5.35 19.42
C GLN A 100 -22.51 4.55 18.12
N ILE A 101 -23.11 5.12 17.08
CA ILE A 101 -23.28 4.52 15.76
C ILE A 101 -22.36 5.22 14.76
N VAL A 102 -21.61 4.44 13.98
CA VAL A 102 -20.81 4.97 12.86
C VAL A 102 -21.74 5.38 11.72
N ILE A 103 -21.63 6.64 11.32
CA ILE A 103 -22.44 7.24 10.26
C ILE A 103 -21.63 7.53 8.98
N GLU A 104 -20.31 7.57 9.06
CA GLU A 104 -19.44 7.79 7.91
C GLU A 104 -18.04 7.22 8.21
N ALA A 105 -17.40 6.61 7.22
CA ALA A 105 -16.00 6.20 7.29
C ALA A 105 -15.17 6.95 6.25
N LYS A 106 -14.06 7.55 6.68
CA LYS A 106 -13.11 8.28 5.81
C LYS A 106 -11.74 7.61 5.87
N PRO A 107 -10.93 7.66 4.80
CA PRO A 107 -9.55 7.19 4.89
C PRO A 107 -8.74 8.16 5.76
N LYS A 108 -7.79 7.63 6.56
CA LYS A 108 -6.77 8.47 7.20
C LYS A 108 -5.70 8.80 6.16
N LEU A 109 -5.84 9.95 5.52
CA LEU A 109 -4.91 10.41 4.49
C LEU A 109 -3.49 10.60 5.07
N ALA A 110 -2.48 10.27 4.28
CA ALA A 110 -1.12 10.70 4.54
C ALA A 110 -1.06 12.24 4.51
N ALA A 111 -0.26 12.83 5.40
CA ALA A 111 -0.14 14.29 5.44
C ALA A 111 0.59 14.79 4.19
N ILE A 112 -0.03 15.71 3.45
CA ILE A 112 0.60 16.36 2.31
C ILE A 112 1.55 17.46 2.82
N PRO A 113 2.81 17.52 2.38
CA PRO A 113 3.72 18.61 2.75
C PRO A 113 3.25 19.97 2.22
N ASP A 114 3.62 21.05 2.93
CA ASP A 114 3.26 22.41 2.50
C ASP A 114 3.77 22.72 1.09
N GLY A 115 2.90 23.32 0.28
CA GLY A 115 3.21 23.67 -1.11
C GLY A 115 3.34 22.48 -2.06
N VAL A 116 2.88 21.29 -1.66
CA VAL A 116 2.67 20.13 -2.54
C VAL A 116 1.20 20.04 -2.92
N ARG A 117 0.91 19.84 -4.20
CA ARG A 117 -0.46 19.69 -4.71
C ARG A 117 -0.93 18.24 -4.55
N ASP A 118 -2.21 18.02 -4.23
CA ASP A 118 -2.84 16.70 -4.43
C ASP A 118 -3.52 16.68 -5.80
N LEU A 119 -3.30 15.63 -6.57
CA LEU A 119 -3.95 15.42 -7.85
C LEU A 119 -4.93 14.26 -7.73
N ASP A 120 -6.09 14.38 -8.37
CA ASP A 120 -7.00 13.25 -8.54
C ASP A 120 -6.62 12.41 -9.77
N THR A 121 -7.30 11.28 -9.95
CA THR A 121 -7.07 10.35 -11.06
C THR A 121 -7.28 10.99 -12.43
N ALA A 122 -8.24 11.92 -12.56
CA ALA A 122 -8.55 12.56 -13.83
C ALA A 122 -7.45 13.56 -14.22
N ALA A 123 -6.97 14.36 -13.27
CA ALA A 123 -5.88 15.30 -13.47
C ALA A 123 -4.58 14.60 -13.86
N VAL A 124 -4.20 13.51 -13.17
CA VAL A 124 -3.02 12.72 -13.55
C VAL A 124 -3.18 12.16 -14.95
N ALA A 125 -4.34 11.59 -15.28
CA ALA A 125 -4.59 11.05 -16.61
C ALA A 125 -4.54 12.09 -17.72
N GLY A 126 -5.10 13.29 -17.48
CA GLY A 126 -5.02 14.41 -18.42
C GLY A 126 -3.57 14.81 -18.70
N LEU A 127 -2.76 14.98 -17.65
CA LEU A 127 -1.35 15.32 -17.78
C LEU A 127 -0.53 14.28 -18.56
N LEU A 128 -0.83 12.99 -18.38
CA LEU A 128 -0.20 11.91 -19.14
C LEU A 128 -0.65 11.91 -20.60
N ALA A 129 -1.94 12.15 -20.87
CA ALA A 129 -2.48 12.22 -22.23
C ALA A 129 -1.93 13.41 -23.02
N GLU A 130 -1.72 14.55 -22.36
CA GLU A 130 -1.11 15.76 -22.94
C GLU A 130 0.40 15.61 -23.20
N ARG A 131 1.03 14.54 -22.69
CA ARG A 131 2.49 14.34 -22.75
C ARG A 131 3.27 15.58 -22.32
N LYS A 132 2.83 16.20 -21.21
CA LYS A 132 3.41 17.46 -20.70
C LYS A 132 4.95 17.39 -20.66
N PRO A 133 5.67 18.25 -21.40
CA PRO A 133 7.13 18.27 -21.36
C PRO A 133 7.65 18.55 -19.95
N GLY A 134 8.71 17.85 -19.53
CA GLY A 134 9.30 18.02 -18.20
C GLY A 134 8.50 17.41 -17.06
N LEU A 135 7.41 16.68 -17.35
CA LEU A 135 6.70 15.88 -16.36
C LEU A 135 7.45 14.57 -16.09
N MET A 136 7.68 14.29 -14.82
CA MET A 136 8.14 13.00 -14.34
C MET A 136 7.10 12.44 -13.35
N LEU A 137 6.51 11.30 -13.70
CA LEU A 137 5.62 10.54 -12.81
C LEU A 137 6.46 9.49 -12.08
N ILE A 138 6.44 9.51 -10.75
CA ILE A 138 7.34 8.72 -9.90
C ILE A 138 6.55 7.78 -9.01
N ASP A 139 6.87 6.49 -9.08
CA ASP A 139 6.39 5.49 -8.14
C ASP A 139 7.32 5.39 -6.93
N SER A 140 6.82 5.75 -5.75
CA SER A 140 7.58 5.70 -4.49
C SER A 140 7.53 4.33 -3.79
N ARG A 141 6.82 3.35 -4.35
CA ARG A 141 6.75 1.98 -3.80
C ARG A 141 8.07 1.23 -3.98
N PRO A 142 8.29 0.13 -3.25
CA PRO A 142 9.41 -0.77 -3.52
C PRO A 142 9.47 -1.18 -4.99
N ARG A 143 10.69 -1.26 -5.54
CA ARG A 143 10.92 -1.55 -6.97
C ARG A 143 10.20 -2.81 -7.44
N SER A 144 10.14 -3.84 -6.59
CA SER A 144 9.44 -5.09 -6.89
C SER A 144 7.95 -4.92 -7.20
N ARG A 145 7.26 -3.91 -6.62
CA ARG A 145 5.86 -3.61 -6.94
C ARG A 145 5.74 -2.91 -8.28
N TRP A 146 6.59 -1.92 -8.54
CA TRP A 146 6.62 -1.20 -9.82
C TRP A 146 6.88 -2.17 -10.98
N LEU A 147 7.83 -3.11 -10.82
CA LEU A 147 8.14 -4.12 -11.84
C LEU A 147 6.90 -4.95 -12.26
N GLN A 148 6.00 -5.24 -11.32
CA GLN A 148 4.81 -6.04 -11.55
C GLN A 148 3.65 -5.25 -12.18
N SER A 149 3.48 -4.01 -11.73
CA SER A 149 2.35 -3.17 -12.11
C SER A 149 2.69 -1.72 -11.81
N HIS A 150 2.64 -0.86 -12.82
CA HIS A 150 2.88 0.57 -12.66
C HIS A 150 2.04 1.41 -13.62
N LEU A 151 1.89 2.70 -13.31
CA LEU A 151 1.19 3.66 -14.17
C LEU A 151 1.99 3.95 -15.45
N PRO A 152 1.32 4.28 -16.57
CA PRO A 152 1.97 4.52 -17.86
C PRO A 152 3.06 5.59 -17.76
N GLY A 153 4.22 5.32 -18.34
CA GLY A 153 5.38 6.22 -18.36
C GLY A 153 5.98 6.56 -17.00
N SER A 154 5.56 5.90 -15.91
CA SER A 154 6.11 6.18 -14.59
C SER A 154 7.51 5.60 -14.40
N VAL A 155 8.33 6.26 -13.59
CA VAL A 155 9.67 5.81 -13.23
C VAL A 155 9.66 5.22 -11.81
N SER A 156 10.34 4.09 -11.61
CA SER A 156 10.59 3.55 -10.28
C SER A 156 11.64 4.38 -9.55
N LEU A 157 11.23 5.06 -8.48
CA LEU A 157 12.16 5.67 -7.52
C LEU A 157 11.60 5.45 -6.11
N PRO A 158 11.87 4.26 -5.54
CA PRO A 158 11.46 3.93 -4.18
C PRO A 158 11.90 4.98 -3.16
N GLU A 159 11.08 5.22 -2.15
CA GLU A 159 11.32 6.27 -1.16
C GLU A 159 12.63 6.10 -0.39
N ASP A 160 13.00 4.86 -0.07
CA ASP A 160 14.27 4.51 0.56
C ASP A 160 15.45 4.82 -0.36
N ALA A 161 15.36 4.47 -1.64
CA ALA A 161 16.37 4.79 -2.65
C ALA A 161 16.51 6.32 -2.86
N LEU A 162 15.40 7.06 -2.77
CA LEU A 162 15.44 8.53 -2.84
C LEU A 162 16.12 9.15 -1.62
N LYS A 163 15.84 8.63 -0.42
CA LYS A 163 16.56 9.04 0.82
C LYS A 163 18.05 8.75 0.75
N GLU A 164 18.42 7.56 0.26
CA GLU A 164 19.81 7.13 0.16
C GLU A 164 20.60 7.94 -0.86
N LYS A 165 20.05 8.11 -2.07
CA LYS A 165 20.72 8.83 -3.16
C LYS A 165 20.68 10.34 -3.00
N GLY A 166 19.67 10.84 -2.29
CA GLY A 166 19.32 12.25 -2.21
C GLY A 166 18.60 12.76 -3.47
N ALA A 167 17.61 13.63 -3.26
CA ALA A 167 16.77 14.18 -4.32
C ALA A 167 17.56 14.91 -5.42
N ALA A 168 18.67 15.58 -5.09
CA ALA A 168 19.51 16.26 -6.08
C ALA A 168 20.16 15.32 -7.12
N ASN A 169 20.41 14.05 -6.75
CA ASN A 169 21.04 13.07 -7.62
C ASN A 169 20.03 12.15 -8.31
N ALA A 170 18.85 11.97 -7.71
CA ALA A 170 17.85 11.02 -8.17
C ALA A 170 16.75 11.64 -9.04
N LEU A 171 16.56 12.97 -8.97
CA LEU A 171 15.54 13.70 -9.71
C LEU A 171 16.16 14.57 -10.83
N PRO A 172 15.36 15.05 -11.80
CA PRO A 172 15.86 15.86 -12.92
C PRO A 172 16.64 17.10 -12.46
N ALA A 173 17.69 17.48 -13.17
CA ALA A 173 18.50 18.64 -12.82
C ALA A 173 17.70 19.96 -12.80
N ASP A 174 16.71 20.07 -13.68
CA ASP A 174 15.80 21.20 -13.77
C ASP A 174 14.79 21.22 -12.60
N LYS A 175 14.89 22.21 -11.72
CA LYS A 175 14.05 22.37 -10.54
C LYS A 175 12.62 22.83 -10.84
N THR A 176 12.34 23.21 -12.09
CA THR A 176 11.01 23.57 -12.57
C THR A 176 10.24 22.39 -13.17
N SER A 177 10.89 21.22 -13.32
CA SER A 177 10.23 19.99 -13.77
C SER A 177 9.01 19.65 -12.91
N THR A 178 7.92 19.23 -13.54
CA THR A 178 6.70 18.79 -12.85
C THR A 178 6.93 17.39 -12.28
N LEU A 179 7.01 17.27 -10.96
CA LEU A 179 7.19 15.99 -10.28
C LEU A 179 5.87 15.52 -9.67
N ILE A 180 5.42 14.32 -10.02
CA ILE A 180 4.20 13.73 -9.45
C ILE A 180 4.58 12.40 -8.77
N PHE A 181 4.45 12.33 -7.45
CA PHE A 181 4.75 11.12 -6.68
C PHE A 181 3.46 10.34 -6.39
N TYR A 182 3.46 9.02 -6.62
CA TYR A 182 2.35 8.15 -6.23
C TYR A 182 2.83 6.93 -5.45
N CYS A 183 1.88 6.28 -4.76
CA CYS A 183 2.11 5.04 -4.02
C CYS A 183 0.88 4.11 -4.14
N GLY A 184 0.71 3.17 -3.20
CA GLY A 184 -0.38 2.20 -3.12
C GLY A 184 -1.65 2.72 -2.45
N GLY A 185 -1.95 4.02 -2.52
CA GLY A 185 -3.20 4.61 -2.05
C GLY A 185 -3.09 5.56 -0.86
N TYR A 186 -4.24 6.06 -0.43
CA TYR A 186 -4.39 7.23 0.46
C TYR A 186 -3.67 7.12 1.81
N THR A 187 -3.50 5.91 2.33
CA THR A 187 -2.84 5.67 3.63
C THR A 187 -1.33 5.45 3.49
N CYS A 188 -0.79 5.34 2.28
CA CYS A 188 0.63 5.16 2.05
C CYS A 188 1.39 6.50 2.21
N GLY A 189 2.30 6.56 3.18
CA GLY A 189 3.15 7.74 3.41
C GLY A 189 4.36 7.89 2.48
N LEU A 190 4.64 6.92 1.60
CA LEU A 190 5.87 6.94 0.79
C LEU A 190 5.88 8.09 -0.22
N SER A 191 4.77 8.33 -0.92
CA SER A 191 4.69 9.40 -1.93
C SER A 191 4.74 10.80 -1.30
N THR A 192 4.10 11.00 -0.15
CA THR A 192 4.15 12.26 0.59
C THR A 192 5.53 12.53 1.18
N SER A 193 6.22 11.49 1.67
CA SER A 193 7.62 11.56 2.09
C SER A 193 8.57 11.90 0.93
N SER A 194 8.45 11.23 -0.22
CA SER A 194 9.23 11.54 -1.43
C SER A 194 8.99 12.98 -1.91
N ALA A 195 7.74 13.43 -1.91
CA ALA A 195 7.39 14.80 -2.29
C ALA A 195 8.01 15.84 -1.36
N LYS A 196 8.07 15.56 -0.05
CA LYS A 196 8.76 16.42 0.92
C LYS A 196 10.25 16.55 0.57
N LEU A 197 10.93 15.42 0.31
CA LEU A 197 12.35 15.43 -0.08
C LEU A 197 12.59 16.24 -1.36
N ALA A 198 11.68 16.18 -2.33
CA ALA A 198 11.76 17.02 -3.53
C ALA A 198 11.58 18.50 -3.19
N LYS A 199 10.60 18.89 -2.37
CA LYS A 199 10.44 20.29 -1.93
C LYS A 199 11.68 20.82 -1.21
N GLU A 200 12.24 20.04 -0.28
CA GLU A 200 13.46 20.38 0.46
C GLU A 200 14.68 20.52 -0.48
N ALA A 201 14.71 19.78 -1.59
CA ALA A 201 15.73 19.89 -2.63
C ALA A 201 15.47 21.00 -3.67
N GLY A 202 14.50 21.87 -3.43
CA GLY A 202 14.24 23.08 -4.21
C GLY A 202 13.31 22.93 -5.42
N TYR A 203 12.65 21.77 -5.61
CA TYR A 203 11.68 21.62 -6.70
C TYR A 203 10.43 22.47 -6.44
N THR A 204 10.02 23.24 -7.45
CA THR A 204 8.93 24.21 -7.30
C THR A 204 7.57 23.62 -7.67
N ASP A 205 7.53 22.72 -8.64
CA ASP A 205 6.30 22.09 -9.12
C ASP A 205 6.20 20.61 -8.70
N VAL A 206 5.76 20.39 -7.46
CA VAL A 206 5.65 19.06 -6.85
C VAL A 206 4.20 18.74 -6.52
N ALA A 207 3.75 17.55 -6.91
CA ALA A 207 2.46 17.01 -6.58
C ALA A 207 2.56 15.57 -6.05
N VAL A 208 1.53 15.16 -5.32
CA VAL A 208 1.24 13.77 -5.00
C VAL A 208 -0.04 13.34 -5.70
N TYR A 209 -0.10 12.08 -6.09
CA TYR A 209 -1.34 11.39 -6.42
C TYR A 209 -1.64 10.41 -5.28
N GLN A 210 -2.29 10.90 -4.22
CA GLN A 210 -2.48 10.11 -3.00
C GLN A 210 -3.36 8.88 -3.23
N ALA A 211 -4.37 8.99 -4.09
CA ALA A 211 -5.26 7.88 -4.41
C ALA A 211 -4.52 6.69 -5.06
N GLY A 212 -3.38 6.98 -5.72
CA GLY A 212 -2.39 6.01 -6.13
C GLY A 212 -2.86 4.97 -7.15
N GLU A 213 -2.09 3.89 -7.25
CA GLU A 213 -2.41 2.76 -8.13
C GLU A 213 -3.82 2.17 -7.88
N PRO A 214 -4.32 2.00 -6.63
CA PRO A 214 -5.65 1.43 -6.43
C PRO A 214 -6.77 2.23 -7.09
N ALA A 215 -6.75 3.57 -6.97
CA ALA A 215 -7.75 4.42 -7.61
C ALA A 215 -7.58 4.46 -9.13
N TRP A 216 -6.35 4.34 -9.64
CA TRP A 216 -6.07 4.22 -11.07
C TRP A 216 -6.71 2.96 -11.66
N ILE A 217 -6.51 1.82 -11.00
CA ILE A 217 -7.10 0.53 -11.37
C ILE A 217 -8.63 0.59 -11.26
N LYS A 218 -9.17 1.15 -10.17
CA LYS A 218 -10.61 1.30 -9.95
C LYS A 218 -11.28 2.15 -11.04
N ALA A 219 -10.55 3.12 -11.60
CA ALA A 219 -10.99 3.93 -12.74
C ALA A 219 -10.91 3.19 -14.09
N GLY A 220 -10.65 1.86 -14.09
CA GLY A 220 -10.56 1.04 -15.30
C GLY A 220 -9.28 1.27 -16.12
N ARG A 221 -8.32 2.02 -15.59
CA ARG A 221 -7.10 2.39 -16.33
C ARG A 221 -6.07 1.28 -16.29
N ALA A 222 -5.31 1.16 -17.38
CA ALA A 222 -4.27 0.15 -17.53
C ALA A 222 -3.09 0.41 -16.58
N THR A 223 -2.44 -0.69 -16.22
CA THR A 223 -1.15 -0.71 -15.55
C THR A 223 -0.23 -1.64 -16.31
N TYR A 224 1.08 -1.39 -16.25
CA TYR A 224 2.04 -2.07 -17.10
C TYR A 224 3.04 -2.86 -16.26
N ALA A 225 3.54 -3.94 -16.82
CA ALA A 225 4.65 -4.71 -16.26
C ALA A 225 5.95 -4.30 -16.92
N ASP A 226 7.02 -4.24 -16.13
CA ASP A 226 8.36 -3.99 -16.65
C ASP A 226 8.90 -5.22 -17.40
N THR A 227 9.71 -4.98 -18.43
CA THR A 227 10.35 -6.02 -19.25
C THR A 227 11.13 -7.04 -18.42
N SER A 228 11.79 -6.63 -17.34
CA SER A 228 12.53 -7.55 -16.46
C SER A 228 11.59 -8.47 -15.65
N PHE A 229 10.39 -8.00 -15.30
CA PHE A 229 9.37 -8.86 -14.69
C PHE A 229 8.80 -9.85 -15.70
N ILE A 230 8.58 -9.42 -16.94
CA ILE A 230 8.06 -10.28 -18.01
C ILE A 230 9.06 -11.40 -18.36
N THR A 231 10.35 -11.05 -18.45
CA THR A 231 11.41 -11.99 -18.87
C THR A 231 11.96 -12.86 -17.73
N GLY A 232 12.01 -12.34 -16.50
CA GLY A 232 12.61 -13.03 -15.36
C GLY A 232 11.62 -13.44 -14.26
N GLY A 233 10.37 -12.98 -14.33
CA GLY A 233 9.34 -13.27 -13.34
C GLY A 233 8.56 -14.54 -13.66
N ASN A 234 7.88 -15.07 -12.64
CA ASN A 234 6.97 -16.21 -12.78
C ASN A 234 5.59 -15.74 -13.26
N VAL A 235 5.50 -15.33 -14.52
CA VAL A 235 4.30 -14.74 -15.15
C VAL A 235 3.71 -15.65 -16.22
N ILE A 236 2.45 -15.40 -16.57
CA ILE A 236 1.87 -15.87 -17.83
C ILE A 236 1.80 -14.67 -18.77
N LEU A 237 2.61 -14.69 -19.82
CA LEU A 237 2.56 -13.69 -20.89
C LEU A 237 1.57 -14.15 -21.96
N ILE A 238 0.55 -13.34 -22.22
CA ILE A 238 -0.55 -13.67 -23.13
C ILE A 238 -0.52 -12.75 -24.34
N ASP A 239 -0.43 -13.37 -25.52
CA ASP A 239 -0.65 -12.72 -26.81
C ASP A 239 -2.14 -12.81 -27.18
N LEU A 240 -2.80 -11.65 -27.22
CA LEU A 240 -4.24 -11.51 -27.50
C LEU A 240 -4.59 -11.51 -28.99
N ARG A 241 -3.56 -11.50 -29.85
CA ARG A 241 -3.72 -11.34 -31.30
C ARG A 241 -4.21 -12.62 -31.96
N ASP A 242 -4.63 -12.48 -33.21
CA ASP A 242 -4.92 -13.63 -34.06
C ASP A 242 -3.70 -14.57 -34.12
N PRO A 243 -3.89 -15.91 -34.03
CA PRO A 243 -2.78 -16.86 -34.05
C PRO A 243 -1.93 -16.79 -35.32
N ALA A 244 -2.50 -16.46 -36.48
CA ALA A 244 -1.75 -16.31 -37.72
C ALA A 244 -0.92 -15.02 -37.74
N VAL A 245 -1.33 -13.98 -37.02
CA VAL A 245 -0.52 -12.77 -36.78
C VAL A 245 0.61 -13.09 -35.80
N SER A 246 0.28 -13.74 -34.68
CA SER A 246 1.25 -14.15 -33.66
C SER A 246 2.35 -15.05 -34.23
N ALA A 247 1.99 -15.96 -35.13
CA ALA A 247 2.94 -16.88 -35.77
C ALA A 247 3.96 -16.19 -36.69
N LYS A 248 3.68 -14.97 -37.15
CA LYS A 248 4.66 -14.20 -37.94
C LYS A 248 5.77 -13.67 -37.04
N GLU A 249 5.39 -13.13 -35.88
CA GLU A 249 6.31 -12.66 -34.86
C GLU A 249 5.55 -12.37 -33.56
N ALA A 250 6.06 -12.86 -32.44
CA ALA A 250 5.50 -12.64 -31.11
C ALA A 250 6.60 -12.47 -30.06
N ILE A 251 6.24 -11.96 -28.89
CA ILE A 251 7.16 -11.88 -27.75
C ILE A 251 7.54 -13.30 -27.33
N ALA A 252 8.83 -13.55 -27.10
CA ALA A 252 9.30 -14.85 -26.65
C ALA A 252 8.63 -15.27 -25.33
N ASN A 253 8.28 -16.55 -25.21
CA ASN A 253 7.56 -17.17 -24.08
C ASN A 253 6.10 -16.73 -23.89
N ALA A 254 5.53 -15.97 -24.82
CA ALA A 254 4.09 -15.73 -24.83
C ALA A 254 3.32 -17.01 -25.18
N ILE A 255 2.12 -17.14 -24.61
CA ILE A 255 1.10 -18.11 -25.06
C ILE A 255 0.05 -17.38 -25.90
N SER A 256 -0.55 -18.07 -26.86
CA SER A 256 -1.65 -17.51 -27.66
C SER A 256 -2.98 -17.77 -26.97
N ILE A 257 -3.63 -16.70 -26.51
CA ILE A 257 -5.03 -16.72 -26.09
C ILE A 257 -5.68 -15.49 -26.75
N PRO A 258 -6.25 -15.65 -27.95
CA PRO A 258 -6.89 -14.55 -28.66
C PRO A 258 -8.03 -13.94 -27.84
N MET A 259 -8.29 -12.65 -28.01
CA MET A 259 -9.35 -11.92 -27.29
C MET A 259 -10.70 -12.66 -27.28
N ALA A 260 -11.09 -13.31 -28.40
CA ALA A 260 -12.34 -14.04 -28.52
C ALA A 260 -12.46 -15.26 -27.57
N GLY A 261 -11.34 -15.90 -27.22
CA GLY A 261 -11.29 -17.06 -26.32
C GLY A 261 -10.92 -16.71 -24.88
N LEU A 262 -10.64 -15.44 -24.58
CA LEU A 262 -10.08 -15.04 -23.29
C LEU A 262 -11.03 -15.31 -22.11
N GLN A 263 -12.33 -15.08 -22.28
CA GLN A 263 -13.33 -15.35 -21.23
C GLN A 263 -13.34 -16.84 -20.86
N GLN A 264 -13.40 -17.72 -21.85
CA GLN A 264 -13.38 -19.16 -21.60
C GLN A 264 -12.08 -19.59 -20.94
N ALA A 265 -10.94 -19.10 -21.44
CA ALA A 265 -9.64 -19.39 -20.82
C ALA A 265 -9.56 -18.88 -19.38
N ALA A 266 -10.20 -17.75 -19.05
CA ALA A 266 -10.27 -17.22 -17.68
C ALA A 266 -11.05 -18.13 -16.73
N GLU A 267 -12.11 -18.77 -17.22
CA GLU A 267 -12.97 -19.67 -16.45
C GLU A 267 -12.35 -21.07 -16.28
N GLU A 268 -11.67 -21.58 -17.31
CA GLU A 268 -11.28 -23.00 -17.42
C GLU A 268 -9.77 -23.23 -17.22
N ASP A 269 -8.91 -22.36 -17.78
CA ASP A 269 -7.49 -22.65 -17.97
C ASP A 269 -6.55 -21.79 -17.13
N LEU A 270 -6.92 -20.53 -16.86
CA LEU A 270 -6.04 -19.54 -16.26
C LEU A 270 -6.04 -19.65 -14.72
N PRO A 271 -4.87 -19.82 -14.09
CA PRO A 271 -4.77 -19.88 -12.64
C PRO A 271 -4.97 -18.50 -12.01
N GLN A 272 -6.04 -18.33 -11.22
CA GLN A 272 -6.46 -17.10 -10.53
C GLN A 272 -5.36 -16.33 -9.78
N ARG A 273 -4.32 -17.03 -9.29
CA ARG A 273 -3.21 -16.41 -8.52
C ARG A 273 -2.02 -16.01 -9.38
N ALA A 274 -1.96 -16.42 -10.64
CA ALA A 274 -0.83 -16.10 -11.51
C ALA A 274 -0.83 -14.61 -11.88
N PRO A 275 0.34 -13.97 -11.95
CA PRO A 275 0.49 -12.70 -12.62
C PRO A 275 0.28 -12.89 -14.12
N LEU A 276 -0.74 -12.24 -14.67
CA LEU A 276 -1.04 -12.24 -16.10
C LEU A 276 -0.52 -10.94 -16.70
N VAL A 277 0.27 -11.06 -17.78
CA VAL A 277 0.73 -9.92 -18.57
C VAL A 277 0.17 -10.06 -19.97
N LEU A 278 -0.57 -9.06 -20.45
CA LEU A 278 -1.24 -9.12 -21.75
C LEU A 278 -0.58 -8.17 -22.75
N TYR A 279 -0.59 -8.54 -24.02
CA TYR A 279 -0.38 -7.58 -25.10
C TYR A 279 -1.19 -7.96 -26.34
N GLY A 280 -1.43 -6.97 -27.19
CA GLY A 280 -2.10 -7.11 -28.47
C GLY A 280 -1.47 -6.17 -29.50
N ASP A 281 -2.07 -6.08 -30.68
CA ASP A 281 -1.71 -5.06 -31.69
C ASP A 281 -2.30 -3.69 -31.35
N ASP A 282 -3.36 -3.67 -30.54
CA ASP A 282 -4.08 -2.48 -30.12
C ASP A 282 -4.17 -2.40 -28.59
N GLU A 283 -3.88 -1.23 -28.05
CA GLU A 283 -3.92 -0.98 -26.61
C GLU A 283 -5.35 -1.00 -26.08
N ALA A 284 -6.33 -0.51 -26.85
CA ALA A 284 -7.73 -0.55 -26.42
C ALA A 284 -8.24 -1.99 -26.29
N GLN A 285 -7.87 -2.87 -27.22
CA GLN A 285 -8.12 -4.31 -27.11
C GLN A 285 -7.47 -4.92 -25.85
N ALA A 286 -6.21 -4.59 -25.56
CA ALA A 286 -5.52 -5.10 -24.37
C ALA A 286 -6.17 -4.59 -23.06
N ILE A 287 -6.66 -3.35 -23.04
CA ILE A 287 -7.44 -2.79 -21.92
C ILE A 287 -8.78 -3.52 -21.75
N ALA A 288 -9.49 -3.79 -22.86
CA ALA A 288 -10.72 -4.55 -22.83
C ALA A 288 -10.50 -5.98 -22.30
N ALA A 289 -9.45 -6.66 -22.77
CA ALA A 289 -9.02 -7.97 -22.28
C ALA A 289 -8.73 -7.95 -20.77
N ARG A 290 -8.07 -6.91 -20.29
CA ARG A 290 -7.84 -6.73 -18.85
C ARG A 290 -9.16 -6.58 -18.09
N ALA A 291 -10.12 -5.81 -18.60
CA ALA A 291 -11.42 -5.65 -17.96
C ALA A 291 -12.20 -6.98 -17.85
N VAL A 292 -12.09 -7.85 -18.86
CA VAL A 292 -12.62 -9.23 -18.82
C VAL A 292 -12.02 -9.99 -17.64
N LEU A 293 -10.69 -10.03 -17.53
CA LEU A 293 -10.01 -10.76 -16.45
C LEU A 293 -10.29 -10.17 -15.06
N LEU A 294 -10.40 -8.84 -14.92
CA LEU A 294 -10.76 -8.22 -13.65
C LEU A 294 -12.17 -8.61 -13.19
N LYS A 295 -13.12 -8.75 -14.14
CA LYS A 295 -14.49 -9.21 -13.85
C LYS A 295 -14.50 -10.66 -13.37
N GLU A 296 -13.59 -11.48 -13.90
CA GLU A 296 -13.33 -12.85 -13.43
C GLU A 296 -12.43 -12.89 -12.18
N GLU A 297 -12.35 -11.82 -11.40
CA GLU A 297 -11.61 -11.73 -10.13
C GLU A 297 -10.09 -11.95 -10.21
N PHE A 298 -9.49 -11.91 -11.41
CA PHE A 298 -8.02 -11.90 -11.54
C PHE A 298 -7.45 -10.59 -11.03
N LYS A 299 -6.67 -10.65 -9.94
CA LYS A 299 -6.16 -9.44 -9.25
C LYS A 299 -4.84 -8.92 -9.78
N LYS A 300 -4.12 -9.73 -10.57
CA LYS A 300 -2.74 -9.45 -11.02
C LYS A 300 -2.69 -9.43 -12.54
N VAL A 301 -3.28 -8.39 -13.13
CA VAL A 301 -3.35 -8.23 -14.58
C VAL A 301 -2.74 -6.90 -15.00
N SER A 302 -1.63 -6.98 -15.73
CA SER A 302 -0.88 -5.85 -16.29
C SER A 302 -0.72 -6.00 -17.80
N LEU A 303 -0.33 -4.93 -18.48
CA LEU A 303 -0.08 -4.94 -19.92
C LEU A 303 1.42 -4.81 -20.23
N VAL A 304 1.82 -5.17 -21.45
CA VAL A 304 3.11 -4.77 -22.02
C VAL A 304 2.95 -3.36 -22.60
N GLU A 305 3.65 -2.37 -22.04
CA GLU A 305 3.53 -0.98 -22.47
C GLU A 305 3.96 -0.84 -23.94
N GLY A 306 3.10 -0.28 -24.79
CA GLY A 306 3.37 -0.13 -26.23
C GLY A 306 3.46 -1.44 -27.03
N GLY A 307 3.07 -2.57 -26.44
CA GLY A 307 2.94 -3.88 -27.11
C GLY A 307 4.25 -4.40 -27.74
N LEU A 308 4.11 -5.19 -28.82
CA LEU A 308 5.25 -5.81 -29.51
C LEU A 308 6.23 -4.79 -30.09
N ALA A 309 5.74 -3.63 -30.55
CA ALA A 309 6.59 -2.59 -31.14
C ALA A 309 7.56 -2.01 -30.12
N HIS A 310 7.06 -1.61 -28.95
CA HIS A 310 7.91 -1.11 -27.87
C HIS A 310 8.82 -2.21 -27.31
N TRP A 311 8.31 -3.44 -27.17
CA TRP A 311 9.13 -4.59 -26.77
C TRP A 311 10.37 -4.75 -27.66
N LYS A 312 10.20 -4.69 -28.98
CA LYS A 312 11.30 -4.77 -29.95
C LYS A 312 12.23 -3.56 -29.88
N ALA A 313 11.70 -2.36 -29.73
CA ALA A 313 12.50 -1.15 -29.58
C ALA A 313 13.41 -1.21 -28.33
N GLY A 314 12.97 -1.88 -27.27
CA GLY A 314 13.75 -2.17 -26.07
C GLY A 314 14.73 -3.34 -26.19
N GLY A 315 14.88 -3.94 -27.38
CA GLY A 315 15.75 -5.10 -27.60
C GLY A 315 15.19 -6.42 -27.07
N GLY A 316 13.88 -6.48 -26.79
CA GLY A 316 13.21 -7.67 -26.33
C GLY A 316 13.23 -8.80 -27.36
N LYS A 317 13.36 -10.05 -26.87
CA LYS A 317 13.42 -11.23 -27.74
C LYS A 317 12.05 -11.55 -28.33
N THR A 318 12.03 -11.94 -29.60
CA THR A 318 10.84 -12.42 -30.30
C THR A 318 11.02 -13.86 -30.79
N VAL A 319 9.91 -14.50 -31.12
CA VAL A 319 9.84 -15.83 -31.71
C VAL A 319 8.96 -15.80 -32.95
N THR A 320 9.18 -16.74 -33.87
CA THR A 320 8.34 -16.98 -35.04
C THR A 320 7.80 -18.41 -35.00
N GLY A 321 6.70 -18.64 -35.71
CA GLY A 321 5.94 -19.89 -35.67
C GLY A 321 4.83 -19.88 -34.61
N PRO A 322 3.96 -20.91 -34.64
CA PRO A 322 2.81 -20.98 -33.74
C PRO A 322 3.22 -20.94 -32.26
N LEU A 323 2.56 -20.10 -31.47
CA LEU A 323 2.73 -20.08 -30.01
C LEU A 323 2.01 -21.25 -29.36
N SER A 324 2.47 -21.64 -28.17
CA SER A 324 1.73 -22.57 -27.31
C SER A 324 0.38 -21.97 -26.91
N THR A 325 -0.66 -22.80 -26.86
CA THR A 325 -1.97 -22.45 -26.25
C THR A 325 -2.11 -23.02 -24.85
N THR A 326 -1.14 -23.82 -24.38
CA THR A 326 -1.19 -24.48 -23.07
C THR A 326 -0.59 -23.59 -21.98
N VAL A 327 -1.33 -23.41 -20.89
CA VAL A 327 -0.87 -22.71 -19.68
C VAL A 327 -0.01 -23.67 -18.84
N ALA A 328 1.31 -23.47 -18.87
CA ALA A 328 2.28 -24.28 -18.12
C ALA A 328 2.80 -23.58 -16.84
N TRP A 329 1.99 -22.71 -16.24
CA TRP A 329 2.41 -21.95 -15.06
C TRP A 329 2.36 -22.79 -13.79
N LYS A 330 3.43 -22.74 -13.00
CA LYS A 330 3.47 -23.30 -11.65
C LYS A 330 3.84 -22.21 -10.68
N ARG A 331 3.13 -22.14 -9.56
CA ARG A 331 3.42 -21.18 -8.52
C ARG A 331 4.80 -21.45 -7.93
N ILE A 332 5.70 -20.46 -8.04
CA ILE A 332 6.97 -20.42 -7.33
C ILE A 332 6.76 -19.58 -6.06
N PRO A 333 6.90 -20.15 -4.85
CA PRO A 333 6.89 -19.38 -3.62
C PRO A 333 8.03 -18.37 -3.61
N VAL A 334 7.79 -17.17 -3.07
CA VAL A 334 8.87 -16.19 -2.89
C VAL A 334 9.84 -16.68 -1.79
N PRO A 335 11.11 -16.27 -1.79
CA PRO A 335 12.04 -16.63 -0.71
C PRO A 335 11.46 -16.31 0.67
N GLY A 336 11.43 -17.29 1.56
CA GLY A 336 10.82 -17.19 2.89
C GLY A 336 9.35 -17.63 2.96
N GLU A 337 8.67 -17.80 1.84
CA GLU A 337 7.34 -18.38 1.79
C GLU A 337 7.40 -19.92 1.82
N VAL A 338 6.46 -20.54 2.56
CA VAL A 338 6.35 -22.00 2.66
C VAL A 338 5.01 -22.47 2.09
N SER A 339 4.98 -23.70 1.57
CA SER A 339 3.73 -24.30 1.09
C SER A 339 2.78 -24.60 2.26
N LEU A 340 1.47 -24.70 2.00
CA LEU A 340 0.51 -25.12 3.02
C LEU A 340 0.86 -26.50 3.59
N ALA A 341 1.32 -27.42 2.75
CA ALA A 341 1.74 -28.76 3.19
C ALA A 341 2.96 -28.68 4.12
N ASP A 342 3.95 -27.84 3.81
CA ASP A 342 5.13 -27.67 4.67
C ASP A 342 4.81 -26.93 5.97
N PHE A 343 3.87 -25.97 5.92
CA PHE A 343 3.33 -25.29 7.08
C PHE A 343 2.55 -26.25 7.99
N GLN A 344 1.69 -27.10 7.42
CA GLN A 344 0.97 -28.15 8.16
C GLN A 344 1.93 -29.17 8.79
N LYS A 345 3.02 -29.56 8.10
CA LYS A 345 4.08 -30.39 8.69
C LYS A 345 4.76 -29.70 9.87
N ALA A 346 5.01 -28.40 9.78
CA ALA A 346 5.58 -27.61 10.87
C ALA A 346 4.64 -27.54 12.09
N LEU A 347 3.32 -27.58 11.88
CA LEU A 347 2.30 -27.62 12.94
C LEU A 347 2.09 -29.01 13.56
N ALA A 348 2.27 -30.08 12.79
CA ALA A 348 1.91 -31.44 13.19
C ALA A 348 2.98 -32.17 14.01
N GLY A 349 4.20 -31.63 14.10
CA GLY A 349 5.31 -32.30 14.76
C GLY A 349 5.51 -31.85 16.23
N PRO A 350 5.88 -32.76 17.14
CA PRO A 350 6.53 -32.35 18.39
C PRO A 350 7.96 -31.90 18.05
N GLN A 351 8.32 -30.60 18.12
CA GLN A 351 9.59 -30.15 17.50
C GLN A 351 10.38 -29.16 18.35
N ASP A 352 11.37 -29.71 19.06
CA ASP A 352 12.61 -28.99 19.38
C ASP A 352 13.16 -28.37 18.09
N GLY A 353 13.12 -27.04 17.97
CA GLY A 353 13.73 -26.36 16.82
C GLY A 353 12.79 -25.55 15.96
N ILE A 354 11.47 -25.63 16.12
CA ILE A 354 10.50 -24.89 15.29
C ILE A 354 9.63 -23.98 16.18
N VAL A 355 9.36 -22.77 15.70
CA VAL A 355 8.43 -21.82 16.31
C VAL A 355 7.47 -21.33 15.24
N VAL A 356 6.17 -21.46 15.49
CA VAL A 356 5.14 -20.85 14.64
C VAL A 356 4.65 -19.59 15.32
N VAL A 357 4.74 -18.44 14.63
CA VAL A 357 4.26 -17.15 15.11
C VAL A 357 3.03 -16.72 14.32
N ASP A 358 1.94 -16.52 15.05
CA ASP A 358 0.69 -15.96 14.54
C ASP A 358 0.75 -14.43 14.71
N VAL A 359 0.86 -13.66 13.62
CA VAL A 359 0.92 -12.20 13.69
C VAL A 359 -0.43 -11.51 13.56
N ARG A 360 -1.51 -12.30 13.64
CA ARG A 360 -2.89 -11.79 13.62
C ARG A 360 -3.25 -11.09 14.92
N GLY A 361 -4.19 -10.15 14.82
CA GLY A 361 -4.71 -9.41 15.97
C GLY A 361 -5.65 -10.22 16.85
N PRO A 362 -6.00 -9.73 18.06
CA PRO A 362 -6.90 -10.42 18.99
C PRO A 362 -8.26 -10.82 18.38
N ALA A 363 -8.80 -10.02 17.45
CA ALA A 363 -10.08 -10.29 16.80
C ALA A 363 -10.04 -11.56 15.93
N GLU A 364 -9.01 -11.71 15.10
CA GLU A 364 -8.81 -12.90 14.25
C GLU A 364 -8.56 -14.16 15.09
N LEU A 365 -7.92 -14.01 16.25
CA LEU A 365 -7.71 -15.09 17.21
C LEU A 365 -8.99 -15.52 17.92
N ALA A 366 -9.97 -14.63 18.07
CA ALA A 366 -11.27 -14.96 18.64
C ALA A 366 -12.10 -15.84 17.68
N GLU A 367 -11.88 -15.70 16.37
CA GLU A 367 -12.52 -16.53 15.35
C GLU A 367 -11.88 -17.92 15.21
N GLY A 368 -10.61 -18.04 15.55
CA GLY A 368 -9.91 -19.33 15.54
C GLY A 368 -8.41 -19.21 15.75
N LYS A 369 -7.86 -20.08 16.59
CA LYS A 369 -6.43 -20.15 16.89
C LYS A 369 -5.81 -21.39 16.26
N VAL A 370 -4.59 -21.24 15.75
CA VAL A 370 -3.76 -22.38 15.37
C VAL A 370 -3.09 -22.93 16.63
N PRO A 371 -3.38 -24.18 17.05
CA PRO A 371 -2.81 -24.75 18.27
C PRO A 371 -1.28 -24.75 18.21
N GLY A 372 -0.63 -24.36 19.31
CA GLY A 372 0.84 -24.33 19.41
C GLY A 372 1.52 -23.11 18.78
N ALA A 373 0.79 -22.20 18.13
CA ALA A 373 1.35 -20.96 17.62
C ALA A 373 1.51 -19.90 18.73
N LEU A 374 2.66 -19.23 18.75
CA LEU A 374 2.95 -18.06 19.57
C LEU A 374 2.31 -16.83 18.92
N ASN A 375 1.32 -16.19 19.55
CA ASN A 375 0.71 -14.99 18.98
C ASN A 375 1.45 -13.71 19.36
N ILE A 376 1.94 -13.00 18.36
CA ILE A 376 2.54 -11.67 18.50
C ILE A 376 2.02 -10.79 17.35
N PRO A 377 1.00 -9.94 17.56
CA PRO A 377 0.44 -9.09 16.52
C PRO A 377 1.51 -8.30 15.76
N LEU A 378 1.34 -8.15 14.43
CA LEU A 378 2.35 -7.55 13.55
C LEU A 378 2.86 -6.17 14.03
N ASP A 379 1.97 -5.33 14.55
CA ASP A 379 2.28 -4.00 15.07
C ASP A 379 3.11 -4.02 16.37
N GLN A 380 3.14 -5.16 17.05
CA GLN A 380 3.90 -5.39 18.28
C GLN A 380 5.18 -6.21 18.04
N LEU A 381 5.28 -6.90 16.90
CA LEU A 381 6.33 -7.89 16.62
C LEU A 381 7.74 -7.34 16.80
N LEU A 382 8.03 -6.14 16.30
CA LEU A 382 9.38 -5.53 16.43
C LEU A 382 9.76 -5.26 17.90
N ARG A 383 8.78 -4.93 18.75
CA ARG A 383 9.02 -4.64 20.18
C ARG A 383 9.06 -5.91 21.02
N ARG A 384 8.34 -6.95 20.58
CA ARG A 384 8.20 -8.24 21.26
C ARG A 384 9.07 -9.33 20.61
N ILE A 385 10.04 -8.96 19.77
CA ILE A 385 10.88 -9.91 19.05
C ILE A 385 11.69 -10.80 19.99
N GLY A 386 12.00 -10.32 21.20
CA GLY A 386 12.68 -11.09 22.24
C GLY A 386 11.84 -12.24 22.81
N GLU A 387 10.53 -12.27 22.56
CA GLU A 387 9.66 -13.41 22.91
C GLU A 387 9.76 -14.56 21.91
N VAL A 388 10.32 -14.31 20.71
CA VAL A 388 10.56 -15.33 19.71
C VAL A 388 11.84 -16.09 20.07
N PRO A 389 11.79 -17.41 20.36
CA PRO A 389 12.97 -18.17 20.73
C PRO A 389 14.06 -18.11 19.66
N ALA A 390 15.25 -17.63 20.03
CA ALA A 390 16.40 -17.55 19.14
C ALA A 390 16.93 -18.94 18.75
N GLY A 391 17.53 -19.05 17.55
CA GLY A 391 18.12 -20.29 17.05
C GLY A 391 17.10 -21.36 16.62
N LYS A 392 15.80 -21.04 16.64
CA LYS A 392 14.73 -21.90 16.13
C LYS A 392 14.34 -21.47 14.71
N LYS A 393 13.85 -22.42 13.91
CA LYS A 393 13.26 -22.16 12.59
C LYS A 393 11.89 -21.51 12.79
N LEU A 394 11.74 -20.29 12.30
CA LEU A 394 10.55 -19.47 12.46
C LEU A 394 9.60 -19.63 11.27
N TYR A 395 8.33 -19.88 11.55
CA TYR A 395 7.23 -19.83 10.59
C TYR A 395 6.28 -18.72 11.01
N VAL A 396 6.05 -17.73 10.16
CA VAL A 396 5.15 -16.62 10.45
C VAL A 396 3.93 -16.72 9.55
N PHE A 397 2.73 -16.51 10.09
CA PHE A 397 1.51 -16.42 9.29
C PHE A 397 0.59 -15.31 9.77
N CYS A 398 -0.18 -14.76 8.83
CA CYS A 398 -1.31 -13.89 9.07
C CYS A 398 -2.52 -14.41 8.28
N ASN A 399 -3.61 -13.64 8.16
CA ASN A 399 -4.77 -14.02 7.37
C ASN A 399 -4.48 -14.12 5.85
N SER A 400 -3.63 -13.22 5.33
CA SER A 400 -3.41 -13.06 3.88
C SER A 400 -2.02 -13.53 3.39
N GLY A 401 -1.06 -13.71 4.30
CA GLY A 401 0.33 -14.05 3.99
C GLY A 401 1.09 -12.95 3.25
N SER A 402 0.79 -11.68 3.56
CA SER A 402 1.29 -10.48 2.88
C SER A 402 2.61 -9.93 3.41
#